data_AF-Q9SQ90-F1
#
_entry.id   AF-Q9SQ90-F1
#
_cell.length_a   1.000
_cell.length_b   1.000
_cell.length_c   1.000
_cell.angle_alpha   90.00
_cell.angle_beta   90.00
_cell.angle_gamma   90.00
#
_symmetry.space_group_name_H-M   'P 1'
#
loop_
_entity.id
_entity.type
_entity.pdbx_description
1 polymer ?
#
loop_
_entity_poly.entity_id
_entity_poly.type
_entity_poly.pdbx_seq_one_letter_code
_entity_poly.pdbx_strand_id
1 'polypeptide(L)' 'VNYLHPGLRRGRITADEERRIVELHAQWGSRWSRIARSLPGRT' A
#
# COMPACT_ATOMS: atom_id res chain seq x y z
N VAL A 1 -13.67 -17.53 12.90
CA VAL A 1 -13.83 -17.20 11.47
C VAL A 1 -12.55 -16.54 10.98
N ASN A 2 -11.71 -17.35 10.34
CA ASN A 2 -10.29 -17.09 10.09
C ASN A 2 -10.13 -16.62 8.62
N TYR A 3 -9.92 -15.32 8.40
CA TYR A 3 -9.64 -14.77 7.07
C TYR A 3 -8.14 -14.75 6.82
N LEU A 4 -7.53 -15.91 6.60
CA LEU A 4 -6.13 -15.99 6.17
C LEU A 4 -6.06 -16.90 4.95
N HIS A 5 -6.28 -16.30 3.79
CA HIS A 5 -5.92 -16.90 2.51
C HIS A 5 -4.38 -17.01 2.47
N PRO A 6 -3.79 -18.22 2.53
CA PRO A 6 -2.33 -18.40 2.66
C PRO A 6 -1.55 -18.01 1.40
N GLY A 7 -2.25 -17.72 0.30
CA GLY A 7 -1.67 -17.18 -0.94
C GLY A 7 -1.63 -15.65 -0.99
N LEU A 8 -2.31 -14.94 -0.10
CA LEU A 8 -2.24 -13.48 -0.04
C LEU A 8 -1.00 -13.08 0.78
N ARG A 9 0.19 -13.27 0.20
CA ARG A 9 1.40 -12.59 0.64
C ARG A 9 1.17 -11.09 0.43
N ARG A 10 0.43 -10.45 1.33
CA ARG A 10 0.60 -9.02 1.60
C ARG A 10 2.00 -8.92 2.17
N GLY A 11 2.99 -8.91 1.26
CA GLY A 11 4.38 -8.72 1.60
C GLY A 11 4.43 -7.55 2.56
N ARG A 12 5.17 -7.72 3.65
CA ARG A 12 5.38 -6.68 4.65
C ARG A 12 5.56 -5.35 3.90
N ILE A 13 4.69 -4.38 4.14
CA ILE A 13 4.89 -3.05 3.55
C ILE A 13 6.27 -2.63 4.04
N THR A 14 7.20 -2.44 3.12
CA THR A 14 8.55 -2.04 3.50
C THR A 14 8.49 -0.63 4.07
N ALA A 15 9.42 -0.28 4.96
CA ALA A 15 9.47 1.07 5.53
C ALA A 15 9.59 2.16 4.44
N ASP A 16 10.12 1.81 3.27
CA ASP A 16 10.19 2.66 2.10
C ASP A 16 8.82 2.89 1.44
N GLU A 17 8.02 1.82 1.29
CA GLU A 17 6.63 1.94 0.85
C GLU A 17 5.78 2.73 1.85
N GLU A 18 5.97 2.53 3.16
CA GLU A 18 5.27 3.33 4.18
C GLU A 18 5.61 4.83 4.06
N ARG A 19 6.89 5.17 3.87
CA ARG A 19 7.28 6.57 3.65
C ARG A 19 6.64 7.16 2.40
N ARG A 20 6.63 6.40 1.29
CA ARG A 20 5.97 6.85 0.05
C ARG A 20 4.47 7.01 0.24
N ILE A 21 3.81 6.11 0.97
CA ILE A 21 2.38 6.24 1.28
C ILE A 21 2.12 7.52 2.07
N VAL A 22 2.93 7.81 3.11
CA VAL A 22 2.78 9.03 3.92
C VAL A 22 3.03 10.29 3.08
N GLU A 23 4.05 10.30 2.24
CA GLU A 23 4.38 11.43 1.37
C GLU A 23 3.30 11.67 0.30
N LEU A 24 2.82 10.60 -0.34
CA LEU A 24 1.73 10.65 -1.32
C LEU A 24 0.40 11.01 -0.66
N HIS A 25 0.14 10.55 0.57
CA HIS A 25 -1.04 10.94 1.34
C HIS A 25 -0.98 12.41 1.76
N ALA A 26 0.21 12.94 2.07
CA ALA A 26 0.38 14.37 2.33
C ALA A 26 0.11 15.21 1.06
N GLN A 27 0.49 14.73 -0.13
CA GLN A 27 0.18 15.42 -1.38
C GLN A 27 -1.28 15.27 -1.82
N TRP A 28 -1.84 14.06 -1.75
CA TRP A 28 -3.10 13.71 -2.42
C TRP A 28 -4.26 13.42 -1.47
N GLY A 29 -4.02 13.40 -0.16
CA GLY A 29 -5.01 13.13 0.88
C GLY A 29 -5.57 11.70 0.80
N SER A 30 -6.88 11.57 1.02
CA SER A 30 -7.62 10.31 1.04
C SER A 30 -7.79 9.62 -0.33
N ARG A 31 -7.06 10.05 -1.37
CA ARG A 31 -7.14 9.49 -2.73
C ARG A 31 -6.30 8.22 -2.86
N TRP A 32 -6.65 7.20 -2.08
CA TRP A 32 -5.97 5.91 -2.02
C TRP A 32 -5.81 5.23 -3.37
N SER A 33 -6.81 5.30 -4.25
CA SER A 33 -6.73 4.73 -5.61
C SER A 33 -5.59 5.31 -6.44
N ARG A 34 -5.20 6.56 -6.18
CA ARG A 34 -4.11 7.23 -6.87
C ARG A 34 -2.77 6.88 -6.21
N ILE A 35 -2.71 6.91 -4.88
CA ILE A 35 -1.55 6.49 -4.09
C ILE A 35 -1.15 5.05 -4.46
N ALA A 36 -2.11 4.13 -4.52
CA ALA A 36 -1.87 2.74 -4.89
C ALA A 36 -1.32 2.57 -6.32
N ARG A 37 -1.77 3.39 -7.28
CA ARG A 37 -1.20 3.41 -8.65
C ARG A 37 0.23 3.93 -8.68
N SER A 38 0.60 4.78 -7.72
CA SER A 38 1.96 5.31 -7.58
C SER A 38 2.92 4.38 -6.83
N LEU A 39 2.45 3.23 -6.31
CA LEU A 39 3.29 2.21 -5.70
C LEU A 39 3.54 1.07 -6.71
N PRO A 40 4.62 1.13 -7.51
CA PRO A 40 4.95 0.06 -8.44
C PRO A 40 5.29 -1.23 -7.68
N GLY A 41 4.62 -2.34 -7.99
CA GLY A 41 4.84 -3.65 -7.36
C GLY A 41 3.73 -4.16 -6.42
N ARG A 42 2.59 -3.45 -6.34
CA ARG A 42 1.41 -3.81 -5.51
C ARG A 42 0.11 -3.99 -6.32
N THR A 43 0.19 -4.17 -7.64
CA THR A 43 -0.91 -4.64 -8.51
C THR A 43 -0.72 -6.09 -8.89
#